data_AF-A0AAD9KBY8-F1
#
_entry.id   AF-A0AAD9KBY8-F1
#
_cell.length_a   1.000
_cell.length_b   1.000
_cell.length_c   1.000
_cell.angle_alpha   90.00
_cell.angle_beta   90.00
_cell.angle_gamma   90.00
#
_symmetry.space_group_name_H-M   'P 1'
#
loop_
_entity.id
_entity.type
_entity.pdbx_description
1 polymer ?
#
loop_
_entity_poly.entity_id
_entity_poly.type
_entity_poly.pdbx_seq_one_letter_code
_entity_poly.pdbx_strand_id
1 'polypeptide(L)'
;METGLPGKCVKKARGVIAFEEEAPLVYPLNHFPDAAVNRTSQTMVNAHRTKWPTEKMLSQHHVVRMIPITEVHYLWKNKQSSYFVYGSDHLVYAPRYPQRCCWTCSIL
;
A
#
# COMPACT_ATOMS: atom_id res chain seq x y z
N MET A 1 7.34 8.60 -1.93
CA MET A 1 7.96 8.53 -0.59
C MET A 1 8.15 7.05 -0.26
N GLU A 2 9.40 6.59 -0.14
CA GLU A 2 9.67 5.25 0.39
C GLU A 2 9.63 5.32 1.90
N THR A 3 8.60 4.73 2.51
CA THR A 3 8.52 4.57 3.97
C THR A 3 9.51 3.48 4.43
N GLY A 4 9.99 3.54 5.67
CA GLY A 4 10.76 2.44 6.28
C GLY A 4 9.97 1.12 6.47
N LEU A 5 8.68 1.12 6.15
CA LEU A 5 7.80 -0.04 6.15
C LEU A 5 8.03 -0.93 4.90
N PRO A 6 8.29 -2.24 5.06
CA PRO A 6 8.45 -3.15 3.92
C PRO A 6 7.22 -3.22 3.01
N GLY A 7 7.41 -3.24 1.69
CA GLY A 7 6.30 -3.27 0.73
C GLY A 7 5.35 -4.47 0.87
N LYS A 8 5.83 -5.60 1.43
CA LYS A 8 4.99 -6.77 1.74
C LYS A 8 3.91 -6.47 2.80
N CYS A 9 4.16 -5.53 3.70
CA CYS A 9 3.19 -5.07 4.71
C CYS A 9 2.06 -4.29 4.01
N VAL A 10 2.44 -3.36 3.12
CA VAL A 10 1.50 -2.54 2.35
C VAL A 10 0.58 -3.40 1.46
N LYS A 11 1.12 -4.44 0.82
CA LYS A 11 0.29 -5.34 -0.04
C LYS A 11 -0.83 -6.05 0.74
N LYS A 12 -0.61 -6.40 2.00
CA LYS A 12 -1.55 -7.16 2.84
C LYS A 12 -2.53 -6.27 3.62
N ALA A 13 -2.20 -5.00 3.81
CA ALA A 13 -3.00 -4.07 4.60
C ALA A 13 -4.33 -3.73 3.93
N ARG A 14 -5.33 -3.37 4.75
CA ARG A 14 -6.55 -2.73 4.27
C ARG A 14 -6.31 -1.23 4.07
N GLY A 15 -7.02 -0.64 3.12
CA GLY A 15 -6.89 0.77 2.79
C GLY A 15 -8.22 1.34 2.35
N VAL A 16 -8.22 2.64 2.08
CA VAL A 16 -9.37 3.37 1.58
C VAL A 16 -9.30 3.45 0.06
N ILE A 17 -10.39 3.18 -0.62
CA ILE A 17 -10.49 3.34 -2.07
C ILE A 17 -10.61 4.84 -2.36
N ALA A 18 -9.61 5.39 -3.05
CA ALA A 18 -9.59 6.79 -3.49
C ALA A 18 -10.27 6.96 -4.86
N PHE A 19 -10.18 5.92 -5.69
CA PHE A 19 -10.73 5.85 -7.02
C PHE A 19 -10.97 4.39 -7.37
N GLU A 20 -12.10 4.11 -8.01
CA GLU A 20 -12.46 2.80 -8.51
C GLU A 20 -13.31 2.96 -9.78
N GLU A 21 -12.94 2.24 -10.82
CA GLU A 21 -13.66 2.17 -12.08
C GLU A 21 -13.61 0.74 -12.61
N GLU A 22 -14.72 0.28 -13.16
CA GLU A 22 -14.80 -0.98 -13.88
C GLU A 22 -15.49 -0.75 -15.23
N ALA A 23 -14.81 -1.10 -16.32
CA ALA A 23 -15.35 -1.01 -17.66
C ALA A 23 -14.65 -2.03 -18.58
N PRO A 24 -15.23 -2.38 -19.74
CA PRO A 24 -14.53 -3.17 -20.75
C PRO A 24 -13.16 -2.60 -21.15
N LEU A 25 -13.02 -1.27 -21.09
CA LEU A 25 -11.77 -0.54 -21.28
C LEU A 25 -11.75 0.67 -20.35
N VAL A 26 -10.75 0.76 -19.46
CA VAL A 26 -10.54 1.96 -18.63
C VAL A 26 -9.48 2.87 -19.22
N TYR A 27 -9.51 4.15 -18.85
CA TYR A 27 -8.51 5.14 -19.23
C TYR A 27 -7.52 5.39 -18.08
N PRO A 28 -6.24 5.66 -18.40
CA PRO A 28 -5.28 6.11 -17.39
C PRO A 28 -5.71 7.39 -16.68
N LEU A 29 -5.39 7.47 -15.39
CA LEU A 29 -5.55 8.70 -14.61
C LEU A 29 -4.55 9.77 -15.09
N ASN A 30 -5.04 10.99 -15.29
CA ASN A 30 -4.26 12.15 -15.74
C ASN A 30 -4.37 13.38 -14.81
N HIS A 31 -5.31 13.37 -13.86
CA HIS A 31 -5.58 14.48 -12.94
C HIS A 31 -5.53 14.07 -11.46
N PHE A 32 -4.94 12.92 -11.12
CA PHE A 32 -4.71 12.57 -9.72
C PHE A 32 -3.68 13.54 -9.11
N PRO A 33 -3.86 14.01 -7.85
CA PRO A 33 -2.96 14.98 -7.23
C PRO A 33 -1.48 14.53 -7.19
N ASP A 34 -1.26 13.23 -7.01
CA ASP A 34 0.08 12.64 -7.08
C ASP A 34 0.43 12.21 -8.52
N ALA A 35 1.39 12.91 -9.13
CA ALA A 35 1.86 12.60 -10.49
C ALA A 35 2.48 11.20 -10.63
N ALA A 36 2.97 10.58 -9.55
CA ALA A 36 3.42 9.19 -9.58
C ALA A 36 2.25 8.22 -9.79
N VAL A 37 1.06 8.53 -9.25
CA VAL A 37 -0.16 7.74 -9.48
C VAL A 37 -0.57 7.82 -10.95
N ASN A 38 -0.56 9.01 -11.56
CA ASN A 38 -0.89 9.18 -12.99
C ASN A 38 0.06 8.36 -13.89
N ARG A 39 1.38 8.45 -13.66
CA ARG A 39 2.38 7.68 -14.42
C ARG A 39 2.23 6.17 -14.25
N THR A 40 1.95 5.73 -13.01
CA THR A 40 1.75 4.31 -12.70
C THR A 40 0.46 3.79 -13.33
N SER A 41 -0.63 4.55 -13.27
CA SER A 41 -1.90 4.24 -13.93
C SER A 41 -1.70 4.07 -15.44
N GLN A 42 -1.02 5.01 -16.10
CA GLN A 42 -0.67 4.91 -17.53
C GLN A 42 0.09 3.62 -17.86
N THR A 43 1.08 3.27 -17.05
CA THR A 43 1.89 2.06 -17.24
C THR A 43 1.04 0.80 -17.05
N MET A 44 0.25 0.72 -15.99
CA MET A 44 -0.56 -0.46 -15.65
C MET A 44 -1.69 -0.69 -16.66
N VAL A 45 -2.39 0.38 -17.05
CA VAL A 45 -3.48 0.30 -18.04
C VAL A 45 -2.94 -0.14 -19.39
N ASN A 46 -1.84 0.46 -19.86
CA ASN A 46 -1.20 0.05 -21.12
C ASN A 46 -0.68 -1.39 -21.07
N ALA A 47 -0.01 -1.77 -19.98
CA ALA A 47 0.49 -3.13 -19.81
C ALA A 47 -0.63 -4.16 -19.86
N HIS A 48 -1.78 -3.89 -19.23
CA HIS A 48 -2.93 -4.78 -19.28
C HIS A 48 -3.50 -4.94 -20.70
N ARG A 49 -3.62 -3.83 -21.45
CA ARG A 49 -4.13 -3.82 -22.83
C ARG A 49 -3.32 -4.72 -23.78
N THR A 50 -2.01 -4.80 -23.57
CA THR A 50 -1.11 -5.55 -24.46
C THR A 50 -0.72 -6.92 -23.91
N LYS A 51 -1.18 -7.28 -22.70
CA LYS A 51 -0.72 -8.50 -22.00
C LYS A 51 -1.20 -9.79 -22.67
N TRP A 52 -2.37 -9.76 -23.31
CA TRP A 52 -3.00 -10.93 -23.92
C TRP A 52 -3.47 -10.64 -25.35
N PRO A 53 -2.56 -10.73 -26.34
CA PRO A 53 -2.86 -10.32 -27.72
C PRO A 53 -3.85 -11.22 -28.45
N THR A 54 -4.00 -12.47 -28.02
CA THR A 54 -4.88 -13.48 -28.64
C THR A 54 -6.25 -13.60 -27.96
N GLU A 55 -6.46 -12.89 -26.86
CA GLU A 55 -7.63 -13.04 -26.01
C GLU A 55 -8.46 -11.75 -26.01
N LYS A 56 -9.76 -11.88 -25.73
CA LYS A 56 -10.66 -10.73 -25.60
C LYS A 56 -10.75 -10.30 -24.14
N MET A 57 -10.29 -9.08 -23.84
CA MET A 57 -10.54 -8.44 -22.55
C MET A 57 -12.05 -8.15 -22.40
N LEU A 58 -12.67 -8.71 -21.36
CA LEU A 58 -14.11 -8.52 -21.09
C LEU A 58 -14.39 -7.33 -20.17
N SER A 59 -13.56 -7.18 -19.13
CA SER A 59 -13.64 -6.12 -18.14
C SER A 59 -12.23 -5.79 -17.65
N GLN A 60 -12.03 -4.54 -17.27
CA GLN A 60 -10.84 -4.04 -16.61
C GLN A 60 -11.25 -3.26 -15.37
N HIS A 61 -10.79 -3.73 -14.22
CA HIS A 61 -11.02 -3.10 -12.91
C HIS A 61 -9.77 -2.31 -12.52
N HIS A 62 -9.92 -0.99 -12.36
CA HIS A 62 -8.84 -0.07 -12.00
C HIS A 62 -9.14 0.59 -10.66
N VAL A 63 -8.23 0.41 -9.69
CA VAL A 63 -8.41 0.89 -8.32
C VAL A 63 -7.17 1.62 -7.84
N VAL A 64 -7.37 2.83 -7.30
CA VAL A 64 -6.38 3.52 -6.48
C VAL A 64 -6.78 3.36 -5.03
N ARG A 65 -5.95 2.64 -4.27
CA ARG A 65 -6.15 2.40 -2.84
C ARG A 65 -5.09 3.12 -2.03
N MET A 66 -5.54 3.97 -1.11
CA MET A 66 -4.69 4.68 -0.16
C MET A 66 -4.55 3.86 1.12
N ILE A 67 -3.32 3.66 1.57
CA ILE A 67 -3.01 2.95 2.81
C ILE A 67 -2.36 3.96 3.75
N PRO A 68 -3.03 4.33 4.86
CA PRO A 68 -2.42 5.22 5.84
C PRO A 68 -1.22 4.51 6.49
N ILE A 69 -0.12 5.24 6.66
CA ILE A 69 1.08 4.75 7.34
C ILE A 69 1.53 5.83 8.32
N THR A 70 1.67 5.45 9.58
CA THR A 70 2.13 6.31 10.66
C THR A 70 3.40 5.71 11.25
N GLU A 71 4.49 6.47 11.24
CA GLU A 71 5.69 6.11 12.01
C GLU A 71 5.59 6.71 13.41
N VAL A 72 5.67 5.85 14.42
CA VAL A 72 5.63 6.23 15.83
C VAL A 72 7.04 6.15 16.39
N HIS A 73 7.59 7.31 16.76
CA HIS A 73 8.87 7.40 17.46
C HIS A 73 8.65 7.40 18.97
N TYR A 74 9.46 6.63 19.70
CA TYR A 74 9.38 6.55 21.15
C TYR A 74 10.76 6.43 21.79
N LEU A 75 10.84 6.83 23.06
CA LEU A 75 12.01 6.69 23.91
C LEU A 75 11.73 5.65 25.00
N TRP A 76 12.55 4.61 25.07
CA TRP A 76 12.43 3.57 26.09
C TRP A 76 13.80 3.31 26.73
N LYS A 77 13.92 3.51 28.04
CA LYS A 77 15.19 3.33 28.80
C LYS A 77 16.38 4.04 28.11
N ASN A 78 16.20 5.32 27.74
CA ASN A 78 17.17 6.14 26.99
C ASN A 78 17.56 5.60 25.61
N LYS A 79 16.80 4.66 25.04
CA LYS A 79 16.97 4.19 23.66
C LYS A 79 15.81 4.69 22.81
N GLN A 80 16.13 5.47 21.78
CA GLN A 80 15.16 5.90 20.78
C GLN A 80 14.89 4.75 19.81
N SER A 81 13.63 4.54 19.46
CA SER A 81 13.21 3.53 18.50
C SER A 81 11.93 3.98 17.80
N SER A 82 11.54 3.26 16.75
CA SER A 82 10.27 3.48 16.07
C SER A 82 9.59 2.18 15.67
N TYR A 83 8.29 2.28 15.47
CA TYR A 83 7.46 1.26 14.84
C TYR A 83 6.46 1.92 13.90
N PHE A 84 5.86 1.13 13.01
CA PHE A 84 4.86 1.62 12.07
C PHE A 84 3.49 1.08 12.43
N VAL A 85 2.48 1.93 12.37
CA VAL A 85 1.06 1.55 12.33
C VAL A 85 0.59 1.83 10.91
N TYR A 86 -0.07 0.87 10.27
CA TYR A 86 -0.44 0.99 8.86
C TYR A 86 -1.76 0.30 8.54
N GLY A 87 -2.37 0.76 7.46
CA GLY A 87 -3.67 0.28 7.01
C GLY A 87 -4.83 0.79 7.85
N SER A 88 -6.02 0.70 7.30
CA SER A 88 -7.27 1.00 8.02
C SER A 88 -7.59 -0.05 9.10
N ASP A 89 -6.90 -1.18 9.05
CA ASP A 89 -6.92 -2.26 10.03
C ASP A 89 -5.88 -2.09 11.16
N HIS A 90 -5.15 -0.97 11.18
CA HIS A 90 -4.19 -0.61 12.23
C HIS A 90 -3.13 -1.69 12.51
N LEU A 91 -2.64 -2.34 11.46
CA LEU A 91 -1.58 -3.33 11.58
C LEU A 91 -0.28 -2.69 12.09
N VAL A 92 0.46 -3.43 12.91
CA VAL A 92 1.70 -2.94 13.52
C VAL A 92 2.92 -3.65 12.92
N TYR A 93 3.95 -2.87 12.59
CA TYR A 93 5.28 -3.37 12.21
C TYR A 93 6.33 -2.80 13.15
N ALA A 94 6.76 -3.61 14.12
CA ALA A 94 7.69 -3.22 15.19
C ALA A 94 8.92 -4.17 15.27
N PRO A 95 9.81 -4.20 14.25
CA PRO A 95 10.93 -5.15 14.22
C PRO A 95 11.94 -4.93 15.36
N ARG A 96 12.04 -3.70 15.88
CA ARG A 96 12.98 -3.30 16.94
C ARG A 96 12.31 -3.18 18.32
N TYR A 97 11.16 -3.83 18.53
CA TYR A 97 10.48 -3.78 19.82
C TYR A 97 11.39 -4.33 20.94
N PRO A 98 11.63 -3.56 22.03
CA PRO A 98 12.64 -3.90 23.04
C PRO A 98 12.24 -5.06 23.96
N GLN A 99 10.94 -5.36 24.08
CA GLN A 99 10.46 -6.49 24.88
C GLN A 99 10.04 -7.64 23.97
N ARG A 100 11.02 -8.40 23.48
CA ARG A 100 10.78 -9.72 22.86
C ARG A 100 10.66 -10.75 23.99
N CYS A 101 9.60 -10.69 24.79
CA CYS A 101 9.38 -11.72 25.81
C CYS A 101 9.02 -13.05 25.14
N CYS A 102 9.46 -14.15 25.75
CA CYS A 102 9.39 -15.50 25.21
C CYS A 102 7.94 -15.88 24.84
N TRP A 103 7.74 -16.34 23.60
CA TRP A 103 6.51 -16.94 23.06
C TRP A 103 5.24 -16.08 23.23
N THR A 104 5.03 -15.10 22.33
CA THR A 104 3.74 -14.45 21.95
C THR A 104 3.40 -13.03 22.43
N CYS A 105 4.29 -12.28 23.08
CA CYS A 105 4.00 -10.87 23.37
C CYS A 105 4.14 -10.00 22.10
N SER A 106 3.00 -9.59 21.54
CA SER A 106 2.91 -8.58 20.48
C SER A 106 2.28 -7.32 21.08
N ILE A 107 2.73 -6.13 20.66
CA ILE A 107 1.94 -4.90 20.86
C ILE A 107 0.73 -5.07 19.94
N LEU A 108 -0.39 -5.52 20.50
CA LEU A 108 -1.70 -5.47 19.86
C LEU A 108 -2.24 -4.05 19.98
#